data_AF-K0IG50-F1
#
_entry.id   AF-K0IG50-F1
#
_cell.length_a   1.000
_cell.length_b   1.000
_cell.length_c   1.000
_cell.angle_alpha   90.00
_cell.angle_beta   90.00
_cell.angle_gamma   90.00
#
_symmetry.space_group_name_H-M   'P 1'
#
loop_
_entity.id
_entity.type
_entity.pdbx_description
1 polymer ?
#
loop_
_entity_poly.entity_id
_entity_poly.type
_entity_poly.pdbx_seq_one_letter_code
_entity_poly.pdbx_strand_id
1 'polypeptide(L)'
;MVSLFRARAATALAISVAVDALDYVAAPLFATPVIGDISDAIVTSVLYAITRSKRSALINMAEFVPLVGDFVPVYTISTLMWIHSELKKEKVVMKKRS
;
A
#
# COMPACT_ATOMS: atom_id res chain seq x y z
N MET A 1 2.66 5.93 -21.49
CA MET A 1 2.10 6.44 -20.22
C MET A 1 1.36 5.34 -19.45
N VAL A 2 0.47 4.57 -20.10
CA VAL A 2 -0.23 3.40 -19.52
C VAL A 2 0.74 2.32 -19.00
N SER A 3 1.83 2.04 -19.72
CA SER A 3 2.83 1.04 -19.31
C SER A 3 3.55 1.37 -18.00
N LEU A 4 3.88 2.65 -17.77
CA LEU A 4 4.56 3.09 -16.54
C LEU A 4 3.64 3.03 -15.32
N PHE A 5 2.36 3.43 -15.48
CA PHE A 5 1.38 3.28 -14.41
C PHE A 5 1.14 1.81 -14.08
N ARG A 6 0.98 0.94 -15.08
CA ARG A 6 0.83 -0.52 -14.87
C ARG A 6 2.04 -1.12 -14.16
N ALA A 7 3.26 -0.72 -14.50
CA ALA A 7 4.47 -1.15 -13.81
C ALA A 7 4.45 -0.69 -12.34
N ARG A 8 4.18 0.58 -12.06
CA ARG A 8 4.07 1.11 -10.69
C ARG A 8 2.98 0.40 -9.88
N ALA A 9 1.82 0.15 -10.49
CA ALA A 9 0.70 -0.54 -9.88
C ALA A 9 1.05 -1.99 -9.55
N ALA A 10 1.67 -2.71 -10.48
CA ALA A 10 2.10 -4.09 -10.27
C ALA A 10 3.18 -4.17 -9.17
N THR A 11 4.18 -3.28 -9.20
CA THR A 11 5.23 -3.23 -8.17
C THR A 11 4.66 -2.90 -6.80
N ALA A 12 3.82 -1.87 -6.69
CA ALA A 12 3.19 -1.50 -5.42
C ALA A 12 2.34 -2.64 -4.86
N LEU A 13 1.55 -3.30 -5.72
CA LEU A 13 0.68 -4.41 -5.31
C LEU A 13 1.47 -5.66 -4.92
N ALA A 14 2.56 -5.97 -5.62
CA ALA A 14 3.44 -7.09 -5.28
C ALA A 14 4.10 -6.86 -3.91
N ILE A 15 4.61 -5.65 -3.67
CA ILE A 15 5.20 -5.29 -2.37
C ILE A 15 4.14 -5.36 -1.27
N SER A 16 2.97 -4.75 -1.48
CA SER A 16 1.94 -4.70 -0.45
C SER A 16 1.44 -6.09 -0.05
N VAL A 17 1.20 -6.97 -1.01
CA VAL A 17 0.75 -8.35 -0.75
C VAL A 17 1.84 -9.14 -0.04
N ALA A 18 3.10 -8.98 -0.45
CA ALA A 18 4.21 -9.68 0.19
C ALA A 18 4.40 -9.26 1.66
N VAL A 19 4.27 -7.96 1.96
CA VAL A 19 4.38 -7.45 3.33
C VAL A 19 3.20 -7.93 4.17
N ASP A 20 1.95 -7.70 3.76
CA ASP A 20 0.79 -8.14 4.55
C ASP A 20 0.81 -9.67 4.81
N ALA A 21 1.25 -10.46 3.83
CA ALA A 21 1.40 -11.91 4.00
C ALA A 21 2.54 -12.28 4.96
N LEU A 22 3.64 -11.52 4.94
CA LEU A 22 4.73 -11.70 5.88
C LEU A 22 4.29 -11.37 7.29
N ASP A 23 3.50 -10.31 7.50
CA ASP A 23 3.01 -9.93 8.83
C ASP A 23 2.14 -11.02 9.44
N TYR A 24 1.24 -11.66 8.67
CA TYR A 24 0.48 -12.81 9.17
C TYR A 24 1.32 -14.02 9.56
N VAL A 25 2.40 -14.29 8.83
CA VAL A 25 3.25 -15.47 9.09
C VAL A 25 4.28 -15.18 10.18
N ALA A 26 4.73 -13.94 10.27
CA ALA A 26 5.85 -13.52 11.09
C ALA A 26 5.42 -12.76 12.37
N ALA A 27 4.13 -12.44 12.54
CA ALA A 27 3.56 -11.95 13.80
C ALA A 27 4.01 -12.77 15.05
N PRO A 28 4.16 -14.12 15.01
CA PRO A 28 4.68 -14.87 16.15
C PRO A 28 6.18 -14.64 16.43
N LEU A 29 6.96 -14.22 15.43
CA LEU A 29 8.42 -14.05 15.49
C LEU A 29 8.84 -12.58 15.72
N PHE A 30 8.01 -11.60 15.30
CA PHE A 30 8.28 -10.16 15.40
C PHE A 30 7.34 -9.42 16.35
N ALA A 31 6.77 -10.11 17.35
CA ALA A 31 5.91 -9.53 18.40
C ALA A 31 6.57 -8.42 19.26
N THR A 32 7.79 -8.01 18.93
CA THR A 32 8.45 -6.84 19.51
C THR A 32 7.94 -5.57 18.82
N PRO A 33 7.19 -4.70 19.52
CA PRO A 33 6.54 -3.53 18.90
C PRO A 33 7.53 -2.62 18.16
N VAL A 34 8.74 -2.47 18.68
CA VAL A 34 9.78 -1.60 18.11
C VAL A 34 10.26 -2.07 16.73
N ILE A 35 10.34 -3.38 16.48
CA ILE A 35 10.84 -3.91 15.20
C ILE A 35 9.72 -3.84 14.13
N GLY A 36 8.47 -4.08 14.54
CA GLY A 36 7.29 -3.89 13.69
C GLY A 36 7.20 -2.44 13.21
N ASP A 37 7.20 -1.47 14.13
CA ASP A 37 7.07 -0.04 13.82
C ASP A 37 8.14 0.47 12.82
N ILE A 38 9.38 0.00 12.94
CA ILE A 38 10.46 0.38 12.01
C ILE A 38 10.18 -0.18 10.62
N SER A 39 9.75 -1.45 10.56
CA SER A 39 9.42 -2.12 9.30
C SER A 39 8.24 -1.42 8.61
N ASP A 40 7.21 -1.06 9.38
CA ASP A 40 6.05 -0.33 8.87
C ASP A 40 6.38 1.05 8.32
N ALA A 41 7.27 1.78 9.01
CA ALA A 41 7.76 3.05 8.52
C ALA A 41 8.49 2.90 7.18
N ILE A 42 9.33 1.86 7.04
CA ILE A 42 10.04 1.56 5.80
C ILE A 42 9.04 1.23 4.68
N VAL A 43 8.13 0.29 4.90
CA VAL A 43 7.14 -0.14 3.88
C VAL A 43 6.26 1.03 3.47
N THR A 44 5.76 1.80 4.43
CA THR A 44 4.96 3.01 4.16
C THR A 44 5.73 4.01 3.30
N SER A 45 7.02 4.23 3.59
CA SER A 45 7.85 5.15 2.81
C SER A 45 8.08 4.66 1.36
N VAL A 46 8.32 3.37 1.17
CA VAL A 46 8.51 2.73 -0.13
C VAL A 46 7.22 2.83 -0.96
N LEU A 47 6.08 2.45 -0.38
CA LEU A 47 4.78 2.56 -1.05
C LEU A 47 4.40 4.01 -1.35
N TYR A 48 4.75 4.97 -0.48
CA TYR A 48 4.55 6.38 -0.79
C TYR A 48 5.45 6.86 -1.94
N ALA A 49 6.70 6.42 -2.01
CA ALA A 49 7.60 6.77 -3.12
C ALA A 49 7.06 6.26 -4.47
N ILE A 50 6.47 5.05 -4.49
CA ILE A 50 5.89 4.44 -5.69
C ILE A 50 4.55 5.06 -6.05
N THR A 51 3.62 5.19 -5.10
CA THR A 51 2.25 5.65 -5.37
C THR A 51 2.15 7.17 -5.49
N ARG A 52 3.01 7.90 -4.77
CA ARG A 52 2.92 9.36 -4.53
C ARG A 52 1.56 9.79 -3.97
N SER A 53 0.87 8.88 -3.29
CA SER A 53 -0.49 9.07 -2.78
C SER A 53 -0.47 9.38 -1.29
N LYS A 54 -0.78 10.63 -0.93
CA LYS A 54 -0.94 11.04 0.49
C LYS A 54 -2.06 10.26 1.19
N ARG A 55 -3.13 9.93 0.46
CA ARG A 55 -4.26 9.15 0.99
C ARG A 55 -3.84 7.73 1.34
N SER A 56 -3.06 7.08 0.49
CA SER A 56 -2.58 5.71 0.76
C SER A 56 -1.58 5.70 1.90
N ALA A 57 -0.69 6.69 1.97
CA ALA A 57 0.22 6.85 3.10
C ALA A 57 -0.55 7.00 4.43
N LEU A 58 -1.61 7.82 4.47
CA LEU A 58 -2.45 7.98 5.65
C LEU A 58 -3.17 6.68 6.05
N ILE A 59 -3.65 5.91 5.08
CA ILE A 59 -4.30 4.62 5.36
C ILE A 59 -3.27 3.62 5.89
N ASN A 60 -2.06 3.58 5.32
CA ASN A 60 -0.97 2.72 5.79
C ASN A 60 -0.56 3.03 7.23
N MET A 61 -0.75 4.25 7.71
CA MET A 61 -0.50 4.57 9.12
C MET A 61 -1.42 3.81 10.10
N ALA A 62 -2.48 3.15 9.61
CA ALA A 62 -3.30 2.27 10.43
C ALA A 62 -2.55 1.01 10.90
N GLU A 63 -1.43 0.63 10.26
CA GLU A 63 -0.55 -0.48 10.69
C GLU A 63 0.03 -0.25 12.10
N PHE A 64 0.33 1.00 12.44
CA PHE A 64 0.82 1.37 13.77
C PHE A 64 -0.23 1.22 14.89
N VAL A 65 -1.47 0.87 14.55
CA VAL A 65 -2.50 0.57 15.54
C VAL A 65 -2.44 -0.91 15.88
N PRO A 66 -2.12 -1.29 17.13
CA PRO A 66 -2.15 -2.68 17.57
C PRO A 66 -3.51 -3.31 17.25
N LEU A 67 -3.56 -4.60 16.89
CA LEU A 67 -4.69 -5.30 16.24
C LEU A 67 -4.95 -4.97 14.77
N VAL A 68 -4.86 -3.72 14.31
CA VAL A 68 -5.26 -3.43 12.92
C VAL A 68 -4.27 -4.02 11.93
N GLY A 69 -2.97 -3.81 12.16
CA GLY A 69 -1.92 -4.41 11.34
C GLY A 69 -1.92 -5.94 11.36
N ASP A 70 -2.17 -6.53 12.54
CA ASP A 70 -2.14 -7.98 12.71
C ASP A 70 -3.30 -8.73 12.00
N PHE A 71 -4.41 -8.04 11.71
CA PHE A 71 -5.65 -8.67 11.23
C PHE A 71 -6.18 -8.10 9.92
N VAL A 72 -5.59 -7.02 9.42
CA VAL A 72 -6.06 -6.34 8.21
C VAL A 72 -4.88 -6.17 7.28
N PRO A 73 -4.97 -6.59 6.00
CA PRO A 73 -3.92 -6.35 5.02
C PRO A 73 -3.97 -4.88 4.55
N VAL A 74 -3.55 -3.96 5.43
CA VAL A 74 -3.74 -2.51 5.26
C VAL A 74 -3.02 -2.03 4.01
N TYR A 75 -1.79 -2.50 3.77
CA TYR A 75 -0.99 -2.09 2.63
C TYR A 75 -1.65 -2.48 1.31
N THR A 76 -2.20 -3.70 1.21
CA THR A 76 -2.86 -4.19 0.00
C THR A 76 -4.16 -3.45 -0.26
N ILE A 77 -4.97 -3.23 0.77
CA ILE A 77 -6.23 -2.49 0.63
C ILE A 77 -5.95 -1.05 0.16
N SER A 78 -5.02 -0.35 0.79
CA SER A 78 -4.69 1.04 0.43
C SER A 78 -4.13 1.15 -0.99
N THR A 79 -3.37 0.14 -1.43
CA THR A 79 -2.78 0.07 -2.77
C THR A 79 -3.86 -0.18 -3.83
N LEU A 80 -4.79 -1.11 -3.58
CA LEU A 80 -5.94 -1.33 -4.47
C LEU A 80 -6.84 -0.10 -4.58
N MET A 81 -7.09 0.60 -3.47
CA MET A 81 -7.84 1.85 -3.46
C MET A 81 -7.15 2.95 -4.30
N TRP A 82 -5.83 3.03 -4.24
CA TRP A 82 -5.06 3.95 -5.06
C TRP A 82 -5.13 3.60 -6.54
N ILE A 83 -4.91 2.33 -6.90
CA ILE A 83 -5.01 1.85 -8.28
C ILE A 83 -6.41 2.18 -8.83
N HIS A 84 -7.47 1.88 -8.09
CA HIS A 84 -8.84 2.21 -8.48
C HIS A 84 -9.04 3.71 -8.71
N SER A 85 -8.48 4.54 -7.82
CA SER A 85 -8.58 6.00 -7.92
C SER A 85 -7.86 6.55 -9.15
N GLU A 86 -6.67 6.07 -9.46
CA GLU A 86 -5.91 6.46 -10.65
C GLU A 86 -6.60 6.01 -11.95
N LEU A 87 -7.10 4.78 -12.00
CA LEU A 87 -7.88 4.28 -13.15
C LEU A 87 -9.14 5.11 -13.40
N LYS A 88 -9.82 5.57 -12.34
CA LYS A 88 -10.99 6.44 -12.46
C LYS A 88 -10.60 7.82 -13.02
N LYS A 89 -9.49 8.40 -12.56
CA LYS A 89 -8.98 9.68 -13.10
C LYS A 89 -8.64 9.57 -14.59
N GLU A 90 -7.98 8.50 -15.01
CA GLU A 90 -7.62 8.27 -16.40
C GLU A 90 -8.87 8.19 -17.30
N LYS A 91 -9.90 7.44 -16.88
CA LYS A 91 -11.19 7.37 -17.60
C LYS A 91 -11.88 8.73 -17.73
N VAL A 92 -11.88 9.54 -16.67
CA VAL A 92 -12.47 10.88 -16.70
C VAL A 92 -11.71 11.80 -17.66
N VAL A 93 -10.37 11.76 -17.65
CA VAL A 93 -9.54 12.55 -18.56
C VAL A 93 -9.78 12.16 -20.02
N MET A 94 -9.88 10.85 -20.31
CA MET A 94 -10.21 10.35 -21.64
C MET A 94 -11.59 10.85 -22.12
N LYS A 95 -12.62 10.77 -21.27
CA LYS A 95 -13.97 11.25 -21.61
C LYS A 95 -14.03 12.75 -21.90
N LYS A 96 -13.20 13.56 -21.24
CA LYS A 96 -13.13 15.02 -21.45
C LYS A 96 -12.39 15.42 -22.74
N ARG A 97 -11.61 14.51 -23.32
CA ARG A 97 -10.82 14.74 -24.55
C ARG A 97 -11.50 14.24 -25.84
N SER A 98 -12.65 13.58 -25.70
CA SER A 98 -13.47 13.08 -26.80
C SER A 98 -14.71 13.94 -26.99
#